data_AF-A0A6J0IJD5-F1
#
_entry.id   AF-A0A6J0IJD5-F1
#
_cell.length_a   1.000
_cell.length_b   1.000
_cell.length_c   1.000
_cell.angle_alpha   90.00
_cell.angle_beta   90.00
_cell.angle_gamma   90.00
#
_symmetry.space_group_name_H-M   'P 1'
#
loop_
_entity.id
_entity.type
_entity.pdbx_description
1 polymer ?
#
loop_
_entity_poly.entity_id
_entity_poly.type
_entity_poly.pdbx_seq_one_letter_code
_entity_poly.pdbx_strand_id
1 'polypeptide(L)'
;MLPATGPAWTPAAAARLLSAADCTLRKGKKDEKEKSNSQRVTMQLRLISWFFITLNFMEYIGSQHASRVRRQGRMHPNVSQGCQGGCATCSDYNGCLSCKPRLFFVLERIGMKQIGVCLSSCPSGYYGTRYPDINKCAKCKADCDTCFTRNFCTKCKSGFYLYSGKCLEKCPDGLEANNHTMECTSIVHCEASEWSPWSPCTKKGKTCGFKRGNEVRVREIVQHPSAKGNPCPATSESRKCIVQRKRCQKEGKGKKNREEKRKKSNKDESKETRQESKGRAARRQNREQRENNNKTQPKKRKAPNKEQDLAPVDTAH
;
A
#
# COMPACT_ATOMS: atom_id res chain seq x y z
N MET A 1 -23.48 -34.90 -60.70
CA MET A 1 -24.50 -34.03 -60.06
C MET A 1 -24.31 -34.10 -58.55
N LEU A 2 -24.70 -33.04 -57.83
CA LEU A 2 -24.65 -32.90 -56.35
C LEU A 2 -26.11 -32.76 -55.82
N PRO A 3 -26.40 -32.83 -54.50
CA PRO A 3 -25.52 -32.89 -53.31
C PRO A 3 -25.60 -34.30 -52.63
N ALA A 4 -25.63 -34.60 -51.32
CA ALA A 4 -25.79 -33.80 -50.10
C ALA A 4 -25.31 -34.49 -48.78
N THR A 5 -25.57 -33.80 -47.67
CA THR A 5 -25.49 -34.15 -46.23
C THR A 5 -26.37 -35.36 -45.82
N GLY A 6 -26.22 -36.02 -44.66
CA GLY A 6 -25.49 -35.69 -43.42
C GLY A 6 -25.49 -36.88 -42.41
N PRO A 7 -24.98 -36.70 -41.17
CA PRO A 7 -24.33 -37.80 -40.44
C PRO A 7 -25.19 -38.67 -39.52
N ALA A 8 -24.77 -39.93 -39.36
CA ALA A 8 -25.25 -40.86 -38.34
C ALA A 8 -24.84 -40.45 -36.91
N TRP A 9 -25.61 -40.87 -35.90
CA TRP A 9 -25.35 -40.62 -34.49
C TRP A 9 -25.05 -41.91 -33.71
N THR A 10 -24.16 -41.79 -32.72
CA THR A 10 -23.63 -42.90 -31.91
C THR A 10 -24.45 -43.15 -30.63
N PRO A 11 -24.24 -44.26 -29.90
CA PRO A 11 -25.10 -44.68 -28.76
C PRO A 11 -25.22 -43.71 -27.56
N ALA A 12 -24.50 -42.58 -27.56
CA ALA A 12 -24.54 -41.59 -26.48
C ALA A 12 -25.88 -40.82 -26.36
N ALA A 13 -26.77 -40.89 -27.36
CA ALA A 13 -28.03 -40.15 -27.36
C ALA A 13 -29.07 -40.72 -26.36
N ALA A 14 -29.16 -42.04 -26.21
CA ALA A 14 -30.22 -42.70 -25.43
C ALA A 14 -30.23 -42.32 -23.94
N ALA A 15 -29.05 -42.11 -23.35
CA ALA A 15 -28.89 -41.77 -21.93
C ALA A 15 -29.49 -40.40 -21.54
N ARG A 16 -29.82 -39.53 -22.50
CA ARG A 16 -30.36 -38.18 -22.21
C ARG A 16 -31.86 -38.16 -21.96
N LEU A 17 -32.63 -39.14 -22.42
CA LEU A 17 -34.09 -39.15 -22.27
C LEU A 17 -34.55 -39.58 -20.87
N LEU A 18 -33.85 -40.53 -20.24
CA LEU A 18 -34.15 -40.94 -18.85
C LEU A 18 -33.94 -39.82 -17.83
N SER A 19 -33.02 -38.89 -18.10
CA SER A 19 -32.76 -37.70 -17.27
C SER A 19 -33.93 -36.69 -17.28
N ALA A 20 -34.75 -36.68 -18.35
CA ALA A 20 -35.87 -35.74 -18.47
C ALA A 20 -37.06 -36.12 -17.56
N ALA A 21 -37.31 -37.41 -17.35
CA ALA A 21 -38.43 -37.91 -16.53
C ALA A 21 -38.23 -37.64 -15.02
N ASP A 22 -37.00 -37.77 -14.52
CA ASP A 22 -36.67 -37.44 -13.12
C ASP A 22 -36.82 -35.92 -12.85
N CYS A 23 -36.59 -35.11 -13.87
CA CYS A 23 -36.71 -33.65 -13.81
C CYS A 23 -38.17 -33.16 -13.69
N THR A 24 -39.16 -33.89 -14.22
CA THR A 24 -40.58 -33.55 -14.04
C THR A 24 -41.10 -33.98 -12.66
N LEU A 25 -40.65 -35.12 -12.14
CA LEU A 25 -41.01 -35.55 -10.78
C LEU A 25 -40.46 -34.59 -9.69
N ARG A 26 -39.28 -34.00 -9.93
CA ARG A 26 -38.73 -32.92 -9.09
C ARG A 26 -39.50 -31.59 -9.19
N LYS A 27 -40.30 -31.36 -10.24
CA LYS A 27 -41.10 -30.14 -10.40
C LYS A 27 -42.30 -30.10 -9.45
N GLY A 28 -43.11 -31.16 -9.39
CA GLY A 28 -44.29 -31.22 -8.49
C GLY A 28 -43.96 -30.98 -7.01
N LYS A 29 -42.83 -31.53 -6.52
CA LYS A 29 -42.31 -31.27 -5.16
C LYS A 29 -41.78 -29.84 -4.93
N LYS A 30 -41.62 -29.05 -5.99
CA LYS A 30 -41.30 -27.62 -5.93
C LYS A 30 -42.58 -26.78 -5.79
N ASP A 31 -43.61 -27.14 -6.54
CA ASP A 31 -44.90 -26.42 -6.58
C ASP A 31 -45.66 -26.54 -5.23
N GLU A 32 -45.57 -27.71 -4.58
CA GLU A 32 -46.07 -27.92 -3.20
C GLU A 32 -45.33 -27.03 -2.18
N LYS A 33 -44.01 -26.88 -2.34
CA LYS A 33 -43.17 -26.01 -1.52
C LYS A 33 -43.44 -24.53 -1.77
N GLU A 34 -43.86 -24.17 -2.99
CA GLU A 34 -44.24 -22.81 -3.37
C GLU A 34 -45.61 -22.40 -2.77
N LYS A 35 -46.58 -23.32 -2.71
CA LYS A 35 -47.80 -23.13 -1.90
C LYS A 35 -47.49 -22.90 -0.42
N SER A 36 -46.59 -23.70 0.17
CA SER A 36 -46.14 -23.50 1.57
C SER A 36 -45.47 -22.13 1.78
N ASN A 37 -44.68 -21.67 0.79
CA ASN A 37 -44.06 -20.34 0.85
C ASN A 37 -45.10 -19.21 0.75
N SER A 38 -46.12 -19.34 -0.10
CA SER A 38 -47.23 -18.39 -0.21
C SER A 38 -48.04 -18.28 1.10
N GLN A 39 -48.30 -19.40 1.78
CA GLN A 39 -48.90 -19.39 3.13
C GLN A 39 -48.00 -18.69 4.18
N ARG A 40 -46.67 -18.85 4.10
CA ARG A 40 -45.75 -18.09 4.97
C ARG A 40 -45.74 -16.59 4.67
N VAL A 41 -45.72 -16.19 3.40
CA VAL A 41 -45.75 -14.77 3.00
C VAL A 41 -47.05 -14.09 3.42
N THR A 42 -48.20 -14.76 3.27
CA THR A 42 -49.49 -14.22 3.74
C THR A 42 -49.57 -14.12 5.27
N MET A 43 -49.01 -15.06 6.03
CA MET A 43 -48.86 -14.90 7.49
C MET A 43 -47.93 -13.73 7.87
N GLN A 44 -46.79 -13.57 7.19
CA GLN A 44 -45.87 -12.44 7.44
C GLN A 44 -46.53 -11.08 7.15
N LEU A 45 -47.28 -10.96 6.05
CA LEU A 45 -48.05 -9.74 5.73
C LEU A 45 -49.11 -9.42 6.79
N ARG A 46 -49.77 -10.44 7.38
CA ARG A 46 -50.71 -10.26 8.49
C ARG A 46 -49.99 -9.79 9.77
N LEU A 47 -48.82 -10.33 10.09
CA LEU A 47 -48.02 -9.88 11.23
C LEU A 47 -47.52 -8.43 11.07
N ILE A 48 -47.06 -8.05 9.86
CA ILE A 48 -46.65 -6.67 9.55
C ILE A 48 -47.84 -5.71 9.65
N SER A 49 -49.01 -6.08 9.13
CA SER A 49 -50.24 -5.30 9.27
C SER A 49 -50.64 -5.13 10.74
N TRP A 50 -50.55 -6.18 11.55
CA TRP A 50 -50.87 -6.12 12.98
C TRP A 50 -49.86 -5.28 13.75
N PHE A 51 -48.57 -5.34 13.40
CA PHE A 51 -47.53 -4.47 13.95
C PHE A 51 -47.83 -2.98 13.70
N PHE A 52 -48.17 -2.59 12.46
CA PHE A 52 -48.58 -1.22 12.15
C PHE A 52 -49.85 -0.77 12.91
N ILE A 53 -50.81 -1.68 13.11
CA ILE A 53 -51.99 -1.42 13.95
C ILE A 53 -51.58 -1.19 15.41
N THR A 54 -50.68 -2.00 15.98
CA THR A 54 -50.20 -1.79 17.36
C THR A 54 -49.38 -0.51 17.53
N LEU A 55 -48.59 -0.11 16.52
CA LEU A 55 -47.89 1.17 16.53
C LEU A 55 -48.87 2.36 16.52
N ASN A 56 -49.89 2.33 15.65
CA ASN A 56 -50.96 3.34 15.64
C ASN A 56 -51.70 3.39 16.99
N PHE A 57 -51.91 2.23 17.64
CA PHE A 57 -52.59 2.19 18.94
C PHE A 57 -51.74 2.77 20.08
N MET A 58 -50.43 2.54 20.06
CA MET A 58 -49.49 3.18 21.00
C MET A 58 -49.39 4.69 20.78
N GLU A 59 -49.37 5.15 19.52
CA GLU A 59 -49.37 6.57 19.16
C GLU A 59 -50.68 7.27 19.56
N TYR A 60 -51.83 6.59 19.40
CA TYR A 60 -53.14 7.05 19.85
C TYR A 60 -53.24 7.20 21.37
N ILE A 61 -52.75 6.22 22.15
CA ILE A 61 -52.72 6.30 23.62
C ILE A 61 -51.73 7.38 24.10
N GLY A 62 -50.58 7.53 23.43
CA GLY A 62 -49.64 8.62 23.68
C GLY A 62 -50.26 10.00 23.49
N SER A 63 -51.11 10.16 22.47
CA SER A 63 -51.80 11.42 22.15
C SER A 63 -52.74 11.89 23.27
N GLN A 64 -53.42 10.97 23.97
CA GLN A 64 -54.33 11.32 25.08
C GLN A 64 -53.61 11.82 26.34
N HIS A 65 -52.38 11.38 26.61
CA HIS A 65 -51.65 11.74 27.83
C HIS A 65 -50.57 12.83 27.67
N ALA A 66 -50.26 13.27 26.44
CA ALA A 66 -49.12 14.16 26.16
C ALA A 66 -49.47 15.58 25.67
N SER A 67 -50.71 16.09 25.82
CA SER A 67 -51.07 17.44 25.35
C SER A 67 -52.20 18.18 26.10
N ARG A 68 -52.06 18.38 27.42
CA ARG A 68 -52.82 19.45 28.14
C ARG A 68 -52.20 20.00 29.43
N VAL A 69 -50.87 19.97 29.58
CA VAL A 69 -50.18 20.60 30.72
C VAL A 69 -50.16 22.13 30.59
N ARG A 70 -51.17 22.83 31.13
CA ARG A 70 -50.99 24.12 31.87
C ARG A 70 -52.29 24.74 32.41
N ARG A 71 -52.48 24.67 33.75
CA ARG A 71 -52.49 25.82 34.70
C ARG A 71 -53.30 25.49 35.97
N GLN A 72 -52.62 25.34 37.11
CA GLN A 72 -52.81 26.20 38.31
C GLN A 72 -51.94 25.73 39.51
N GLY A 73 -50.68 25.38 39.27
CA GLY A 73 -49.65 25.60 40.31
C GLY A 73 -49.33 27.09 40.36
N ARG A 74 -49.44 27.73 41.54
CA ARG A 74 -48.97 29.12 41.74
C ARG A 74 -47.44 29.16 41.71
N MET A 75 -46.84 29.24 40.52
CA MET A 75 -45.46 29.70 40.41
C MET A 75 -45.41 31.22 40.52
N HIS A 76 -44.48 31.69 41.34
CA HIS A 76 -44.17 33.10 41.54
C HIS A 76 -43.73 33.73 40.19
N PRO A 77 -44.17 34.96 39.83
CA PRO A 77 -44.04 35.49 38.47
C PRO A 77 -42.62 35.96 38.09
N ASN A 78 -41.59 35.49 38.79
CA ASN A 78 -40.18 35.75 38.46
C ASN A 78 -39.29 34.57 38.90
N VAL A 79 -39.33 33.49 38.12
CA VAL A 79 -38.30 32.43 38.14
C VAL A 79 -37.80 32.29 36.70
N SER A 80 -36.61 32.83 36.43
CA SER A 80 -36.01 32.81 35.11
C SER A 80 -35.72 31.37 34.65
N GLN A 81 -35.99 31.09 33.38
CA GLN A 81 -35.76 29.77 32.79
C GLN A 81 -34.25 29.56 32.63
N GLY A 82 -33.65 28.87 33.61
CA GLY A 82 -32.21 28.88 33.86
C GLY A 82 -31.33 28.50 32.67
N CYS A 83 -30.17 29.16 32.56
CA CYS A 83 -29.26 29.06 31.44
C CYS A 83 -28.84 27.60 31.14
N GLN A 84 -29.12 27.15 29.91
CA GLN A 84 -28.80 25.81 29.42
C GLN A 84 -27.31 25.67 29.04
N GLY A 85 -26.88 24.48 28.62
CA GLY A 85 -25.55 24.27 28.02
C GLY A 85 -24.35 24.55 28.92
N GLY A 86 -24.49 24.39 30.25
CA GLY A 86 -23.39 24.65 31.20
C GLY A 86 -23.09 26.13 31.44
N CYS A 87 -23.90 27.04 30.88
CA CYS A 87 -23.81 28.46 31.15
C CYS A 87 -24.21 28.80 32.61
N ALA A 88 -23.65 29.88 33.16
CA ALA A 88 -23.95 30.41 34.49
C ALA A 88 -24.85 31.67 34.43
N THR A 89 -24.55 32.61 33.53
CA THR A 89 -25.38 33.79 33.24
C THR A 89 -25.51 33.98 31.73
N CYS A 90 -26.71 34.32 31.23
CA CYS A 90 -27.05 34.34 29.82
C CYS A 90 -28.03 35.49 29.48
N SER A 91 -28.16 35.82 28.20
CA SER A 91 -29.23 36.67 27.65
C SER A 91 -29.68 36.18 26.26
N ASP A 92 -30.93 36.45 25.90
CA ASP A 92 -31.56 35.89 24.70
C ASP A 92 -30.91 36.35 23.38
N TYR A 93 -30.21 37.48 23.40
CA TYR A 93 -29.55 38.06 22.24
C TYR A 93 -28.08 37.65 22.08
N ASN A 94 -27.35 37.53 23.19
CA ASN A 94 -25.90 37.28 23.20
C ASN A 94 -25.56 35.82 23.56
N GLY A 95 -26.55 34.99 23.89
CA GLY A 95 -26.31 33.63 24.38
C GLY A 95 -25.75 33.65 25.79
N CYS A 96 -24.68 32.90 26.04
CA CYS A 96 -24.01 32.89 27.33
C CYS A 96 -23.14 34.15 27.55
N LEU A 97 -23.10 34.63 28.79
CA LEU A 97 -22.26 35.75 29.24
C LEU A 97 -21.13 35.27 30.16
N SER A 98 -21.38 34.25 30.98
CA SER A 98 -20.36 33.59 31.81
C SER A 98 -20.61 32.09 31.95
N CYS A 99 -19.55 31.27 31.86
CA CYS A 99 -19.63 29.82 31.94
C CYS A 99 -19.50 29.30 33.38
N LYS A 100 -20.08 28.12 33.67
CA LYS A 100 -19.78 27.39 34.91
C LYS A 100 -18.30 26.98 34.95
N PRO A 101 -17.71 26.80 36.15
CA PRO A 101 -16.31 26.41 36.30
C PRO A 101 -15.91 25.19 35.48
N ARG A 102 -14.63 25.11 35.10
CA ARG A 102 -14.00 24.12 34.22
C ARG A 102 -14.37 24.20 32.73
N LEU A 103 -15.49 24.81 32.34
CA LEU A 103 -15.84 25.03 30.93
C LEU A 103 -15.09 26.22 30.31
N PHE A 104 -14.96 26.21 28.98
CA PHE A 104 -14.34 27.27 28.18
C PHE A 104 -15.39 28.10 27.46
N PHE A 105 -15.28 29.42 27.59
CA PHE A 105 -16.06 30.40 26.85
C PHE A 105 -15.53 30.55 25.41
N VAL A 106 -16.45 30.50 24.44
CA VAL A 106 -16.21 30.71 23.02
C VAL A 106 -17.24 31.71 22.49
N LEU A 107 -16.82 32.60 21.59
CA LEU A 107 -17.73 33.48 20.87
C LEU A 107 -17.93 32.93 19.45
N GLU A 108 -19.10 32.38 19.18
CA GLU A 108 -19.48 31.80 17.89
C GLU A 108 -20.18 32.84 17.01
N ARG A 109 -19.81 32.92 15.73
CA ARG A 109 -20.38 33.86 14.76
C ARG A 109 -21.43 33.16 13.91
N ILE A 110 -22.68 33.54 14.07
CA ILE A 110 -23.81 33.06 13.26
C ILE A 110 -24.24 34.21 12.34
N GLY A 111 -23.65 34.25 11.15
CA GLY A 111 -23.80 35.34 10.19
C GLY A 111 -23.25 36.67 10.74
N MET A 112 -24.17 37.61 11.01
CA MET A 112 -23.86 38.90 11.64
C MET A 112 -23.94 38.88 13.17
N LYS A 113 -24.57 37.88 13.78
CA LYS A 113 -24.65 37.73 15.25
C LYS A 113 -23.40 37.07 15.79
N GLN A 114 -23.03 37.42 17.02
CA GLN A 114 -21.95 36.78 17.78
C GLN A 114 -22.49 36.40 19.15
N ILE A 115 -22.50 35.11 19.47
CA ILE A 115 -23.07 34.56 20.71
C ILE A 115 -22.00 33.86 21.54
N GLY A 116 -22.09 33.97 22.87
CA GLY A 116 -21.28 33.21 23.80
C GLY A 116 -21.80 31.78 23.97
N VAL A 117 -20.92 30.79 23.90
CA VAL A 117 -21.21 29.38 24.15
C VAL A 117 -20.15 28.79 25.09
N CYS A 118 -20.53 27.79 25.88
CA CYS A 118 -19.67 27.14 26.86
C CYS A 118 -19.38 25.70 26.44
N LEU A 119 -18.10 25.37 26.20
CA LEU A 119 -17.67 24.06 25.75
C LEU A 119 -16.79 23.37 26.80
N SER A 120 -16.80 22.04 26.84
CA SER A 120 -15.89 21.24 27.68
C SER A 120 -14.45 21.25 27.15
N SER A 121 -14.29 21.42 25.85
CA SER A 121 -13.01 21.49 25.12
C SER A 121 -13.11 22.52 23.99
N CYS A 122 -11.98 23.09 23.58
CA CYS A 122 -11.95 24.05 22.48
C CYS A 122 -12.10 23.37 21.11
N PRO A 123 -12.68 24.06 20.11
CA PRO A 123 -12.79 23.55 18.74
C PRO A 123 -11.41 23.52 18.04
N SER A 124 -11.32 22.77 16.94
CA SER A 124 -10.11 22.67 16.10
C SER A 124 -9.55 24.05 15.72
N GLY A 125 -8.22 24.21 15.74
CA GLY A 125 -7.55 25.49 15.55
C GLY A 125 -7.58 26.43 16.78
N TYR A 126 -8.07 25.99 17.94
CA TYR A 126 -8.06 26.75 19.20
C TYR A 126 -7.52 25.91 20.37
N TYR A 127 -6.84 26.56 21.31
CA TYR A 127 -6.37 26.00 22.58
C TYR A 127 -7.07 26.65 23.77
N GLY A 128 -7.22 25.89 24.85
CA GLY A 128 -7.87 26.36 26.08
C GLY A 128 -6.91 27.15 26.97
N THR A 129 -7.21 28.43 27.20
CA THR A 129 -6.46 29.28 28.14
C THR A 129 -7.28 29.48 29.41
N ARG A 130 -6.69 29.18 30.58
CA ARG A 130 -7.30 29.41 31.89
C ARG A 130 -6.82 30.74 32.46
N TYR A 131 -7.72 31.69 32.66
CA TYR A 131 -7.48 32.91 33.47
C TYR A 131 -8.13 32.72 34.85
N PRO A 132 -7.81 33.54 35.86
CA PRO A 132 -8.42 33.44 37.19
C PRO A 132 -9.96 33.46 37.14
N ASP A 133 -10.52 34.33 36.30
CA ASP A 133 -11.96 34.64 36.27
C ASP A 133 -12.73 33.84 35.21
N ILE A 134 -12.05 33.40 34.14
CA ILE A 134 -12.70 32.73 32.99
C ILE A 134 -11.70 31.85 32.21
N ASN A 135 -12.12 30.63 31.84
CA ASN A 135 -11.40 29.86 30.81
C ASN A 135 -11.95 30.26 29.44
N LYS A 136 -11.09 30.53 28.45
CA LYS A 136 -11.51 30.92 27.09
C LYS A 136 -10.68 30.22 26.03
N CYS A 137 -11.27 29.97 24.87
CA CYS A 137 -10.54 29.40 23.74
C CYS A 137 -9.80 30.50 22.97
N ALA A 138 -8.49 30.33 22.80
CA ALA A 138 -7.64 31.23 22.01
C ALA A 138 -7.19 30.54 20.73
N LYS A 139 -7.13 31.26 19.61
CA LYS A 139 -6.79 30.68 18.30
C LYS A 139 -5.31 30.30 18.23
N CYS A 140 -4.99 29.16 17.62
CA CYS A 140 -3.63 28.76 17.26
C CYS A 140 -3.02 29.72 16.22
N LYS A 141 -1.70 29.62 15.99
CA LYS A 141 -1.02 30.39 14.94
C LYS A 141 -1.42 29.93 13.53
N ALA A 142 -1.13 30.74 12.52
CA ALA A 142 -1.61 30.54 11.14
C ALA A 142 -1.06 29.27 10.47
N ASP A 143 0.14 28.85 10.86
CA ASP A 143 0.93 27.67 10.46
C ASP A 143 0.46 26.35 11.10
N CYS A 144 -0.36 26.41 12.16
CA CYS A 144 -0.66 25.29 13.04
C CYS A 144 -2.14 24.85 12.95
N ASP A 145 -2.40 23.55 12.94
CA ASP A 145 -3.74 22.95 12.88
C ASP A 145 -4.31 22.66 14.28
N THR A 146 -3.52 22.00 15.14
CA THR A 146 -3.84 21.84 16.56
C THR A 146 -2.66 22.23 17.44
N CYS A 147 -2.91 22.97 18.51
CA CYS A 147 -1.89 23.44 19.44
C CYS A 147 -2.30 23.23 20.90
N PHE A 148 -1.30 23.00 21.75
CA PHE A 148 -1.45 22.95 23.20
C PHE A 148 -1.36 24.35 23.82
N THR A 149 -0.49 25.20 23.27
CA THR A 149 -0.39 26.64 23.61
C THR A 149 -0.12 27.47 22.36
N ARG A 150 -0.16 28.81 22.49
CA ARG A 150 0.24 29.76 21.43
C ARG A 150 1.58 29.42 20.76
N ASN A 151 2.52 28.84 21.50
CA ASN A 151 3.89 28.57 21.03
C ASN A 151 4.22 27.07 20.91
N PHE A 152 3.29 26.18 21.26
CA PHE A 152 3.47 24.73 21.17
C PHE A 152 2.35 24.12 20.33
N CYS A 153 2.63 23.95 19.04
CA CYS A 153 1.83 23.21 18.09
C CYS A 153 2.01 21.69 18.31
N THR A 154 0.92 20.92 18.17
CA THR A 154 0.93 19.45 18.21
C THR A 154 0.68 18.83 16.84
N LYS A 155 0.13 19.59 15.89
CA LYS A 155 -0.02 19.17 14.49
C LYS A 155 0.03 20.39 13.56
N CYS A 156 0.95 20.38 12.61
CA CYS A 156 1.09 21.43 11.63
C CYS A 156 0.06 21.33 10.49
N LYS A 157 -0.12 22.43 9.75
CA LYS A 157 -0.90 22.41 8.50
C LYS A 157 -0.10 21.80 7.36
N SER A 158 -0.80 21.28 6.36
CA SER A 158 -0.21 20.76 5.12
C SER A 158 0.79 21.75 4.51
N GLY A 159 1.99 21.27 4.21
CA GLY A 159 3.10 22.10 3.71
C GLY A 159 4.08 22.60 4.78
N PHE A 160 3.79 22.41 6.07
CA PHE A 160 4.69 22.73 7.17
C PHE A 160 5.07 21.47 7.97
N TYR A 161 6.34 21.37 8.33
CA TYR A 161 6.90 20.30 9.15
C TYR A 161 6.96 20.72 10.62
N LEU A 162 6.57 19.80 11.52
CA LEU A 162 6.67 19.99 12.96
C LEU A 162 8.11 19.82 13.44
N TYR A 163 8.61 20.80 14.18
CA TYR A 163 9.89 20.74 14.88
C TYR A 163 9.80 21.47 16.22
N SER A 164 10.10 20.77 17.33
CA SER A 164 10.13 21.36 18.69
C SER A 164 8.91 22.23 19.04
N GLY A 165 7.71 21.77 18.67
CA GLY A 165 6.44 22.48 18.91
C GLY A 165 6.18 23.67 17.98
N LYS A 166 6.95 23.86 16.91
CA LYS A 166 6.77 24.91 15.90
C LYS A 166 6.59 24.28 14.51
N CYS A 167 5.92 25.00 13.61
CA CYS A 167 5.75 24.58 12.22
C CYS A 167 6.66 25.38 11.31
N LEU A 168 7.39 24.70 10.42
CA LEU A 168 8.38 25.29 9.52
C LEU A 168 8.18 24.77 8.10
N GLU A 169 8.27 25.64 7.09
CA GLU A 169 8.20 25.22 5.67
C GLU A 169 9.40 24.36 5.26
N LYS A 170 10.54 24.53 5.94
CA LYS A 170 11.79 23.81 5.73
C LYS A 170 12.39 23.45 7.10
N CYS A 171 12.87 22.22 7.23
CA CYS A 171 13.59 21.80 8.42
C CYS A 171 14.95 22.51 8.54
N PRO A 172 15.43 22.81 9.76
CA PRO A 172 16.74 23.39 9.99
C PRO A 172 17.88 22.39 9.68
N ASP A 173 19.11 22.89 9.64
CA ASP A 173 20.30 22.11 9.31
C ASP A 173 20.51 20.92 10.25
N GLY A 174 21.04 19.82 9.69
CA GLY A 174 21.18 18.53 10.37
C GLY A 174 19.89 17.68 10.40
N LEU A 175 18.74 18.24 10.00
CA LEU A 175 17.46 17.52 9.92
C LEU A 175 17.00 17.31 8.46
N GLU A 176 16.09 16.35 8.28
CA GLU A 176 15.37 16.14 7.03
C GLU A 176 13.84 16.14 7.24
N ALA A 177 13.14 16.42 6.15
CA ALA A 177 11.68 16.50 6.13
C ALA A 177 11.09 15.11 5.91
N ASN A 178 10.38 14.58 6.90
CA ASN A 178 9.64 13.33 6.76
C ASN A 178 8.25 13.60 6.18
N ASN A 179 8.09 13.37 4.87
CA ASN A 179 6.83 13.57 4.15
C ASN A 179 5.68 12.65 4.63
N HIS A 180 5.96 11.57 5.37
CA HIS A 180 4.94 10.66 5.88
C HIS A 180 4.33 11.12 7.21
N THR A 181 5.11 11.78 8.08
CA THR A 181 4.61 12.31 9.36
C THR A 181 4.40 13.82 9.37
N MET A 182 4.97 14.54 8.39
CA MET A 182 5.08 16.01 8.36
C MET A 182 5.86 16.55 9.57
N GLU A 183 7.02 15.94 9.84
CA GLU A 183 7.92 16.28 10.95
C GLU A 183 9.37 16.42 10.46
N CYS A 184 10.19 17.14 11.22
CA CYS A 184 11.63 17.22 10.99
C CYS A 184 12.37 16.15 11.80
N THR A 185 12.89 15.12 11.12
CA THR A 185 13.65 14.02 11.72
C THR A 185 15.16 14.26 11.61
N SER A 186 15.94 13.75 12.56
CA SER A 186 17.41 13.75 12.48
C SER A 186 17.90 12.95 11.28
N ILE A 187 18.89 13.47 10.54
CA ILE A 187 19.52 12.70 9.45
C ILE A 187 20.23 11.49 10.04
N VAL A 188 19.88 10.29 9.57
CA VAL A 188 20.45 9.02 10.02
C VAL A 188 21.56 8.62 9.05
N HIS A 189 22.75 8.31 9.55
CA HIS A 189 23.87 7.85 8.74
C HIS A 189 23.98 6.32 8.78
N CYS A 190 24.64 5.72 7.79
CA CYS A 190 24.83 4.27 7.82
C CYS A 190 25.92 3.88 8.83
N GLU A 191 25.55 3.14 9.87
CA GLU A 191 26.48 2.55 10.84
C GLU A 191 26.63 1.06 10.56
N ALA A 192 27.87 0.60 10.43
CA ALA A 192 28.22 -0.79 10.20
C ALA A 192 28.92 -1.36 11.44
N SER A 193 28.66 -2.62 11.76
CA SER A 193 29.19 -3.29 12.96
C SER A 193 30.72 -3.34 12.98
N GLU A 194 31.27 -3.72 14.13
CA GLU A 194 32.62 -4.26 14.17
C GLU A 194 32.80 -5.38 13.14
N TRP A 195 34.03 -5.52 12.68
CA TRP A 195 34.39 -6.56 11.71
C TRP A 195 34.45 -7.94 12.36
N SER A 196 33.96 -8.96 11.65
CA SER A 196 34.24 -10.35 11.99
C SER A 196 35.77 -10.59 12.05
N PRO A 197 36.21 -11.61 12.81
CA PRO A 197 37.51 -12.22 12.60
C PRO A 197 37.70 -12.59 11.12
N TRP A 198 38.95 -12.55 10.65
CA TRP A 198 39.29 -13.02 9.30
C TRP A 198 38.99 -14.51 9.15
N SER A 199 38.35 -14.90 8.03
CA SER A 199 38.16 -16.29 7.68
C SER A 199 39.51 -17.01 7.59
N PRO A 200 39.55 -18.35 7.74
CA PRO A 200 40.69 -19.14 7.30
C PRO A 200 41.07 -18.77 5.86
N CYS A 201 42.37 -18.71 5.57
CA CYS A 201 42.88 -18.49 4.22
C CYS A 201 42.39 -19.63 3.29
N THR A 202 41.78 -19.29 2.15
CA THR A 202 41.26 -20.27 1.17
C THR A 202 41.70 -20.01 -0.26
N LYS A 203 41.60 -21.04 -1.11
CA LYS A 203 41.67 -20.90 -2.57
C LYS A 203 40.65 -21.80 -3.24
N LYS A 204 39.76 -21.21 -4.07
CA LYS A 204 38.64 -21.92 -4.73
C LYS A 204 37.83 -22.79 -3.75
N GLY A 205 37.44 -22.21 -2.60
CA GLY A 205 36.64 -22.89 -1.57
C GLY A 205 37.37 -23.96 -0.74
N LYS A 206 38.70 -24.04 -0.80
CA LYS A 206 39.51 -25.04 -0.06
C LYS A 206 40.50 -24.37 0.86
N THR A 207 40.80 -24.99 2.01
CA THR A 207 41.77 -24.56 3.04
C THR A 207 43.14 -25.26 2.93
N CYS A 208 43.31 -26.18 1.98
CA CYS A 208 44.50 -27.01 1.79
C CYS A 208 44.99 -27.00 0.33
N GLY A 209 46.25 -27.41 0.09
CA GLY A 209 46.79 -27.65 -1.25
C GLY A 209 47.37 -26.45 -2.02
N PHE A 210 47.35 -25.24 -1.46
CA PHE A 210 47.92 -24.02 -2.06
C PHE A 210 48.96 -23.33 -1.16
N LYS A 211 49.70 -22.36 -1.71
CA LYS A 211 50.63 -21.47 -0.96
C LYS A 211 50.13 -20.02 -0.85
N ARG A 212 49.34 -19.55 -1.82
CA ARG A 212 48.69 -18.22 -1.85
C ARG A 212 47.18 -18.38 -2.02
N GLY A 213 46.39 -17.73 -1.17
CA GLY A 213 44.93 -17.72 -1.18
C GLY A 213 44.39 -16.34 -0.81
N ASN A 214 43.09 -16.26 -0.54
CA ASN A 214 42.43 -15.09 0.05
C ASN A 214 41.74 -15.47 1.36
N GLU A 215 41.70 -14.53 2.28
CA GLU A 215 40.89 -14.53 3.51
C GLU A 215 39.87 -13.40 3.41
N VAL A 216 38.69 -13.59 4.01
CA VAL A 216 37.57 -12.64 3.93
C VAL A 216 37.09 -12.34 5.35
N ARG A 217 36.77 -11.08 5.63
CA ARG A 217 35.99 -10.68 6.80
C ARG A 217 34.70 -9.99 6.36
N VAL A 218 33.69 -10.08 7.20
CA VAL A 218 32.36 -9.50 6.98
C VAL A 218 31.93 -8.66 8.16
N ARG A 219 30.97 -7.77 7.94
CA ARG A 219 30.28 -7.00 8.97
C ARG A 219 28.87 -6.67 8.51
N GLU A 220 28.00 -6.41 9.45
CA GLU A 220 26.59 -6.14 9.19
C GLU A 220 26.29 -4.65 9.26
N ILE A 221 25.14 -4.22 8.72
CA ILE A 221 24.68 -2.84 8.83
C ILE A 221 23.75 -2.76 10.04
N VAL A 222 24.21 -2.08 11.10
CA VAL A 222 23.49 -1.90 12.36
C VAL A 222 22.43 -0.81 12.20
N GLN A 223 22.80 0.31 11.58
CA GLN A 223 21.92 1.43 11.30
C GLN A 223 21.91 1.68 9.78
N HIS A 224 20.73 1.64 9.17
CA HIS A 224 20.58 1.98 7.76
C HIS A 224 20.43 3.51 7.61
N PRO A 225 20.97 4.11 6.54
CA PRO A 225 20.93 5.55 6.33
C PRO A 225 19.53 6.00 5.96
N SER A 226 19.19 7.24 6.31
CA SER A 226 18.00 7.91 5.80
C SER A 226 18.23 8.48 4.39
N ALA A 227 17.24 9.19 3.83
CA ALA A 227 17.29 9.70 2.45
C ALA A 227 18.42 10.72 2.22
N LYS A 228 18.83 11.46 3.26
CA LYS A 228 20.03 12.33 3.25
C LYS A 228 21.24 11.72 3.96
N GLY A 229 21.18 10.43 4.33
CA GLY A 229 22.24 9.75 5.06
C GLY A 229 23.47 9.41 4.21
N ASN A 230 24.64 9.32 4.85
CA ASN A 230 25.85 8.82 4.20
C ASN A 230 25.67 7.35 3.76
N PRO A 231 26.10 6.97 2.54
CA PRO A 231 25.91 5.62 2.01
C PRO A 231 26.70 4.58 2.82
N CYS A 232 26.18 3.35 2.86
CA CYS A 232 26.79 2.30 3.68
C CYS A 232 28.21 1.93 3.22
N PRO A 233 29.17 1.83 4.17
CA PRO A 233 30.52 1.38 3.84
C PRO A 233 30.52 -0.14 3.59
N ALA A 234 31.54 -0.64 2.90
CA ALA A 234 31.58 -2.04 2.46
C ALA A 234 31.42 -3.04 3.63
N THR A 235 30.51 -4.00 3.44
CA THR A 235 30.15 -5.08 4.38
C THR A 235 31.04 -6.32 4.27
N SER A 236 31.90 -6.39 3.26
CA SER A 236 32.90 -7.46 3.12
C SER A 236 34.24 -6.90 2.66
N GLU A 237 35.33 -7.49 3.15
CA GLU A 237 36.69 -7.16 2.75
C GLU A 237 37.47 -8.46 2.50
N SER A 238 38.28 -8.50 1.44
CA SER A 238 39.11 -9.67 1.12
C SER A 238 40.59 -9.30 1.02
N ARG A 239 41.44 -10.05 1.73
CA ARG A 239 42.89 -9.86 1.78
C ARG A 239 43.62 -11.07 1.20
N LYS A 240 44.77 -10.84 0.58
CA LYS A 240 45.65 -11.90 0.05
C LYS A 240 46.46 -12.50 1.20
N CYS A 241 46.43 -13.82 1.35
CA CYS A 241 47.08 -14.55 2.43
C CYS A 241 48.07 -15.61 1.89
N ILE A 242 49.12 -15.89 2.67
CA ILE A 242 50.16 -16.86 2.33
C ILE A 242 50.24 -17.91 3.44
N VAL A 243 50.17 -19.19 3.05
CA VAL A 243 50.14 -20.32 4.00
C VAL A 243 51.08 -21.44 3.55
N GLN A 244 51.50 -22.27 4.51
CA GLN A 244 52.26 -23.48 4.18
C GLN A 244 51.37 -24.51 3.47
N ARG A 245 51.89 -25.14 2.41
CA ARG A 245 51.11 -26.00 1.51
C ARG A 245 50.83 -27.37 2.12
N LYS A 246 49.92 -27.43 3.10
CA LYS A 246 49.38 -28.67 3.68
C LYS A 246 48.78 -29.56 2.58
N ARG A 247 49.07 -30.87 2.61
CA ARG A 247 48.43 -31.85 1.71
C ARG A 247 46.95 -31.95 2.08
N CYS A 248 46.06 -31.84 1.10
CA CYS A 248 44.64 -32.18 1.33
C CYS A 248 44.53 -33.69 1.55
N GLN A 249 43.94 -34.12 2.66
CA GLN A 249 43.41 -35.47 2.74
C GLN A 249 42.24 -35.58 1.74
N LYS A 250 42.14 -36.73 1.07
CA LYS A 250 40.95 -37.10 0.32
C LYS A 250 40.14 -38.02 1.20
N GLU A 251 38.88 -37.67 1.45
CA GLU A 251 37.93 -38.59 2.05
C GLU A 251 37.83 -39.87 1.20
N GLY A 252 37.73 -41.01 1.88
CA GLY A 252 38.06 -42.32 1.33
C GLY A 252 37.03 -42.91 0.37
N LYS A 253 36.90 -42.36 -0.85
CA LYS A 253 36.34 -43.16 -1.96
C LYS A 253 37.35 -44.24 -2.34
N GLY A 254 37.07 -45.46 -1.87
CA GLY A 254 38.01 -46.57 -1.81
C GLY A 254 38.59 -47.03 -3.15
N LYS A 255 39.74 -47.69 -3.08
CA LYS A 255 40.39 -48.34 -4.22
C LYS A 255 39.50 -49.49 -4.73
N LYS A 256 38.76 -49.29 -5.81
CA LYS A 256 38.32 -50.38 -6.71
C LYS A 256 38.84 -50.13 -8.12
N ASN A 257 39.57 -51.13 -8.63
CA ASN A 257 40.09 -51.37 -9.98
C ASN A 257 40.53 -50.15 -10.80
N ARG A 258 41.85 -49.90 -10.82
CA ARG A 258 42.52 -48.99 -11.78
C ARG A 258 42.70 -49.63 -13.17
N GLU A 259 42.51 -50.94 -13.29
CA GLU A 259 42.74 -51.74 -14.51
C GLU A 259 41.67 -51.56 -15.59
N GLU A 260 40.40 -51.50 -15.21
CA GLU A 260 39.30 -51.81 -16.14
C GLU A 260 38.86 -50.62 -17.01
N LYS A 261 39.18 -49.38 -16.60
CA LYS A 261 38.81 -48.18 -17.38
C LYS A 261 39.76 -47.88 -18.55
N ARG A 262 40.83 -48.68 -18.76
CA ARG A 262 41.74 -48.57 -19.92
C ARG A 262 41.27 -49.30 -21.18
N LYS A 263 40.23 -50.15 -21.10
CA LYS A 263 39.63 -50.83 -22.27
C LYS A 263 38.35 -50.16 -22.80
N LYS A 264 37.89 -49.04 -22.22
CA LYS A 264 36.69 -48.32 -22.69
C LYS A 264 36.98 -46.99 -23.42
N SER A 265 38.17 -46.40 -23.29
CA SER A 265 38.58 -45.26 -24.13
C SER A 265 38.65 -45.63 -25.61
N ASN A 266 39.35 -46.73 -25.93
CA ASN A 266 39.70 -47.12 -27.29
C ASN A 266 38.52 -47.73 -28.10
N LYS A 267 37.26 -47.51 -27.68
CA LYS A 267 36.06 -47.89 -28.45
C LYS A 267 35.17 -46.70 -28.83
N ASP A 268 35.34 -45.54 -28.17
CA ASP A 268 34.64 -44.31 -28.53
C ASP A 268 35.49 -43.43 -29.48
N GLU A 269 36.83 -43.49 -29.35
CA GLU A 269 37.81 -42.79 -30.22
C GLU A 269 37.80 -43.24 -31.70
N SER A 270 37.02 -44.28 -32.06
CA SER A 270 36.80 -44.70 -33.45
C SER A 270 35.43 -44.29 -34.04
N LYS A 271 34.64 -43.46 -33.34
CA LYS A 271 33.32 -43.00 -33.81
C LYS A 271 33.23 -41.52 -34.17
N GLU A 272 33.91 -40.62 -33.45
CA GLU A 272 33.85 -39.18 -33.77
C GLU A 272 34.52 -38.85 -35.11
N THR A 273 35.61 -39.55 -35.46
CA THR A 273 36.34 -39.42 -36.74
C THR A 273 35.54 -39.86 -37.99
N ARG A 274 34.28 -40.27 -37.85
CA ARG A 274 33.33 -40.48 -38.96
C ARG A 274 32.15 -39.50 -39.00
N GLN A 275 32.07 -38.52 -38.09
CA GLN A 275 31.01 -37.49 -38.08
C GLN A 275 31.49 -36.12 -38.61
N GLU A 276 32.75 -35.73 -38.40
CA GLU A 276 33.28 -34.46 -38.94
C GLU A 276 33.20 -34.35 -40.47
N SER A 277 33.29 -35.47 -41.20
CA SER A 277 33.21 -35.49 -42.66
C SER A 277 31.80 -35.22 -43.21
N LYS A 278 30.73 -35.36 -42.40
CA LYS A 278 29.36 -34.99 -42.82
C LYS A 278 28.97 -33.57 -42.41
N GLY A 279 29.54 -33.01 -41.34
CA GLY A 279 29.26 -31.65 -40.90
C GLY A 279 29.69 -30.55 -41.88
N ARG A 280 30.75 -30.79 -42.68
CA ARG A 280 31.29 -29.80 -43.64
C ARG A 280 30.45 -29.59 -44.90
N ALA A 281 29.53 -30.50 -45.25
CA ALA A 281 28.63 -30.33 -46.39
C ALA A 281 27.49 -29.33 -46.08
N ALA A 282 26.79 -29.53 -44.96
CA ALA A 282 25.62 -28.73 -44.58
C ALA A 282 25.94 -27.23 -44.37
N ARG A 283 27.20 -26.88 -44.08
CA ARG A 283 27.63 -25.49 -43.84
C ARG A 283 27.97 -24.70 -45.11
N ARG A 284 27.88 -25.30 -46.31
CA ARG A 284 28.02 -24.56 -47.59
C ARG A 284 26.67 -24.05 -48.12
N GLN A 285 25.66 -24.91 -48.21
CA GLN A 285 24.33 -24.56 -48.76
C GLN A 285 23.65 -23.41 -48.00
N ASN A 286 23.85 -23.32 -46.68
CA ASN A 286 23.25 -22.26 -45.84
C ASN A 286 23.98 -20.90 -45.92
N ARG A 287 24.92 -20.73 -46.87
CA ARG A 287 25.50 -19.41 -47.21
C ARG A 287 24.85 -18.80 -48.45
N GLU A 288 24.62 -19.60 -49.49
CA GLU A 288 24.05 -19.17 -50.77
C GLU A 288 22.60 -18.67 -50.63
N GLN A 289 21.83 -19.21 -49.69
CA GLN A 289 20.45 -18.77 -49.45
C GLN A 289 20.32 -17.40 -48.76
N ARG A 290 21.41 -16.84 -48.19
CA ARG A 290 21.37 -15.52 -47.54
C ARG A 290 21.71 -14.35 -48.48
N GLU A 291 22.29 -14.62 -49.64
CA GLU A 291 22.68 -13.59 -50.62
C GLU A 291 21.58 -13.27 -51.65
N ASN A 292 20.58 -14.15 -51.84
CA ASN A 292 19.46 -13.92 -52.76
C ASN A 292 18.31 -13.04 -52.23
N ASN A 293 18.11 -12.95 -50.91
CA ASN A 293 16.95 -12.25 -50.32
C ASN A 293 17.05 -10.71 -50.26
N ASN A 294 17.96 -10.09 -51.03
CA ASN A 294 18.17 -8.63 -51.02
C ASN A 294 18.16 -7.99 -52.42
N LYS A 295 17.45 -8.60 -53.40
CA LYS A 295 17.43 -8.15 -54.82
C LYS A 295 16.05 -8.17 -55.50
N THR A 296 14.99 -7.85 -54.78
CA THR A 296 13.63 -7.58 -55.29
C THR A 296 12.92 -6.66 -54.28
N GLN A 297 12.29 -5.51 -54.59
CA GLN A 297 12.12 -4.68 -55.80
C GLN A 297 12.35 -3.17 -55.38
N PRO A 298 11.97 -2.10 -56.11
CA PRO A 298 12.91 -1.38 -56.98
C PRO A 298 13.12 0.13 -56.68
N LYS A 299 14.17 0.72 -57.26
CA LYS A 299 14.43 2.19 -57.25
C LYS A 299 13.68 2.92 -58.38
N LYS A 300 13.23 4.17 -58.13
CA LYS A 300 13.09 5.33 -59.08
C LYS A 300 12.52 6.55 -58.30
N ARG A 301 12.91 7.82 -58.53
CA ARG A 301 14.01 8.42 -59.33
C ARG A 301 14.17 9.93 -58.97
N LYS A 302 15.44 10.45 -58.95
CA LYS A 302 15.95 11.86 -59.13
C LYS A 302 15.24 13.04 -58.39
N ALA A 303 15.89 13.97 -57.65
CA ALA A 303 17.17 14.72 -57.77
C ALA A 303 17.18 15.84 -58.84
N PRO A 304 17.97 16.95 -58.74
CA PRO A 304 19.03 17.34 -57.77
C PRO A 304 18.72 18.71 -57.05
N ASN A 305 19.60 19.48 -56.35
CA ASN A 305 20.89 20.08 -56.75
C ASN A 305 21.66 20.82 -55.60
N LYS A 306 22.95 21.14 -55.83
CA LYS A 306 23.92 22.08 -55.15
C LYS A 306 23.84 22.33 -53.62
N GLU A 307 24.86 22.05 -52.77
CA GLU A 307 26.28 22.50 -52.72
C GLU A 307 26.51 23.92 -52.11
N GLN A 308 27.57 24.03 -51.28
CA GLN A 308 28.33 25.22 -50.81
C GLN A 308 28.09 25.81 -49.39
N ASP A 309 29.14 25.65 -48.57
CA ASP A 309 29.83 26.55 -47.62
C ASP A 309 29.18 27.37 -46.47
N LEU A 310 29.76 27.11 -45.29
CA LEU A 310 30.38 28.01 -44.30
C LEU A 310 29.67 29.25 -43.69
N ALA A 311 29.85 29.30 -42.36
CA ALA A 311 30.08 30.48 -41.50
C ALA A 311 28.87 31.20 -40.84
N PRO A 312 29.07 31.88 -39.69
CA PRO A 312 27.99 32.12 -38.72
C PRO A 312 27.71 33.61 -38.43
N VAL A 313 26.56 33.91 -37.81
CA VAL A 313 26.28 35.20 -37.15
C VAL A 313 25.48 34.98 -35.84
N ASP A 314 25.74 35.86 -34.88
CA ASP A 314 24.99 36.07 -33.63
C ASP A 314 23.53 36.50 -33.85
N THR A 315 22.70 36.44 -32.79
CA THR A 315 21.99 37.59 -32.17
C THR A 315 20.86 37.09 -31.25
N ALA A 316 20.64 37.81 -30.14
CA ALA A 316 19.67 37.48 -29.10
C ALA A 316 18.19 37.66 -29.50
N HIS A 317 17.30 37.00 -28.74
CA HIS A 317 16.08 37.59 -28.19
C HIS A 317 15.75 36.96 -26.83
#